data_AF-A0A557ZP69-F1
#
_entry.id   AF-A0A557ZP69-F1
#
_cell.length_a   1.000
_cell.length_b   1.000
_cell.length_c   1.000
_cell.angle_alpha   90.00
_cell.angle_beta   90.00
_cell.angle_gamma   90.00
#
_symmetry.space_group_name_H-M   'P 1'
#
loop_
_entity.id
_entity.type
_entity.pdbx_description
1 polymer ?
#
loop_
_entity_poly.entity_id
_entity_poly.type
_entity_poly.pdbx_seq_one_letter_code
_entity_poly.pdbx_strand_id
1 'polypeptide(L)'
;MVCFNYLGRFDSTLDADAPWRLLPELPGANQDDRQPRPYRLEITALVVDGRLHVRWTHVPALHAPEEITRLAERFQAELVALAEPGVPDALGPLEATYPLSPLQKGMFFHTRYARDSGVYVVQLTFRLDGPVSPTAFRAAWTRLTERHPVLRTSFHQDGNEDPIQRVHRGVSLPWREEDWRGLGDTERESRLSVFLREERARAFDLAQAPLFRLVLVRLGDDAWQFVWTHHHLLLDGWSLPVILRELFTCYEAEASGEPAVLAPVRPFGDYLDWLDDRDSGDAERFWRGVLAGFSAPTPLPLGSGALSDGAGCAELVLPVAVTEALGVLSRRHGVTLGT
;
A
#
# COMPACT_ATOMS: atom_id res chain seq x y z
N MET A 1 4.90 18.36 -20.73
CA MET A 1 3.93 17.34 -20.27
C MET A 1 3.60 16.46 -21.46
N VAL A 2 3.69 15.14 -21.27
CA VAL A 2 3.33 14.10 -22.24
C VAL A 2 1.94 13.59 -21.86
N CYS A 3 1.04 13.42 -22.82
CA CYS A 3 -0.27 12.80 -22.59
C CYS A 3 -0.28 11.39 -23.20
N PHE A 4 -0.76 10.42 -22.44
CA PHE A 4 -1.03 9.08 -22.93
C PHE A 4 -2.53 8.81 -22.82
N ASN A 5 -3.14 8.30 -23.88
CA ASN A 5 -4.56 8.00 -23.92
C ASN A 5 -4.81 6.68 -24.65
N TYR A 6 -5.61 5.79 -24.06
CA TYR A 6 -6.04 4.55 -24.70
C TYR A 6 -7.55 4.58 -24.89
N LEU A 7 -7.99 4.58 -26.14
CA LEU A 7 -9.40 4.73 -26.50
C LEU A 7 -10.20 3.43 -26.41
N GLY A 8 -9.53 2.30 -26.12
CA GLY A 8 -10.17 0.99 -26.06
C GLY A 8 -10.12 0.20 -27.38
N ARG A 9 -10.91 -0.86 -27.44
CA ARG A 9 -11.04 -1.76 -28.59
C ARG A 9 -12.33 -1.45 -29.34
N PHE A 10 -12.20 -1.07 -30.61
CA PHE A 10 -13.34 -0.68 -31.45
C PHE A 10 -13.89 -1.86 -32.26
N ASP A 11 -13.19 -3.00 -32.29
CA ASP A 11 -13.66 -4.23 -32.95
C ASP A 11 -14.98 -4.75 -32.36
N SER A 12 -15.26 -4.46 -31.09
CA SER A 12 -16.50 -4.87 -30.41
C SER A 12 -17.66 -3.88 -30.61
N THR A 13 -17.47 -2.78 -31.33
CA THR A 13 -18.48 -1.73 -31.51
C THR A 13 -19.31 -1.86 -32.79
N LEU A 14 -18.93 -2.76 -33.70
CA LEU A 14 -19.68 -3.07 -34.92
C LEU A 14 -19.91 -4.59 -35.00
N ASP A 15 -21.11 -5.01 -35.36
CA ASP A 15 -21.42 -6.43 -35.59
C ASP A 15 -20.59 -6.98 -36.75
N ALA A 16 -20.14 -8.23 -36.64
CA ALA A 16 -19.31 -8.90 -37.65
C ALA A 16 -19.96 -8.95 -39.05
N ASP A 17 -21.28 -8.84 -39.14
CA ASP A 17 -22.07 -8.86 -40.37
C ASP A 17 -22.47 -7.45 -40.86
N ALA A 18 -21.96 -6.39 -40.24
CA ALA A 18 -22.27 -5.03 -40.65
C ALA A 18 -21.70 -4.73 -42.06
N PRO A 19 -22.43 -4.05 -42.95
CA PRO A 19 -21.93 -3.65 -44.28
C PRO A 19 -20.84 -2.57 -44.23
N TRP A 20 -20.44 -2.14 -43.03
CA TRP A 20 -19.47 -1.08 -42.76
C TRP A 20 -18.25 -1.65 -42.04
N ARG A 21 -17.05 -1.38 -42.56
CA ARG A 21 -15.78 -1.75 -41.92
C ARG A 21 -15.04 -0.50 -41.49
N LEU A 22 -14.52 -0.49 -40.26
CA LEU A 22 -13.57 0.52 -39.81
C LEU A 22 -12.24 0.30 -40.54
N LEU A 23 -11.81 1.29 -41.31
CA LEU A 23 -10.47 1.28 -41.90
C LEU A 23 -9.44 1.65 -40.82
N PRO A 24 -8.25 1.02 -40.83
CA PRO A 24 -7.18 1.30 -39.85
C PRO A 24 -6.57 2.71 -40.00
N GLU A 25 -6.86 3.39 -41.11
CA GLU A 25 -6.39 4.75 -41.34
C GLU A 25 -7.22 5.75 -40.54
N LEU A 26 -6.61 6.37 -39.53
CA LEU A 26 -7.14 7.58 -38.93
C LEU A 26 -7.13 8.69 -40.01
N PRO A 27 -8.29 9.20 -40.46
CA PRO A 27 -8.34 10.19 -41.53
C PRO A 27 -7.82 11.53 -41.03
N GLY A 28 -6.54 11.82 -41.30
CA GLY A 28 -5.92 13.11 -41.01
C GLY A 28 -5.92 13.52 -39.54
N ALA A 29 -5.43 14.73 -39.27
CA ALA A 29 -5.46 15.29 -37.93
C ALA A 29 -6.93 15.57 -37.51
N ASN A 30 -7.39 14.94 -36.42
CA ASN A 30 -8.70 15.23 -35.81
C ASN A 30 -8.75 16.61 -35.11
N GLN A 31 -7.70 17.43 -35.28
CA GLN A 31 -7.51 18.73 -34.66
C GLN A 31 -6.95 19.70 -35.70
N ASP A 32 -7.39 20.96 -35.65
CA ASP A 32 -6.90 22.05 -36.50
C ASP A 32 -5.43 22.36 -36.17
N ASP A 33 -4.57 22.50 -37.18
CA ASP A 33 -3.14 22.82 -37.02
C ASP A 33 -2.89 24.15 -36.30
N ARG A 34 -3.90 25.03 -36.24
CA ARG A 34 -3.85 26.32 -35.53
C ARG A 34 -4.25 26.24 -34.07
N GLN A 35 -4.75 25.09 -33.60
CA GLN A 35 -5.17 24.92 -32.21
C GLN A 35 -3.94 24.82 -31.29
N PRO A 36 -3.84 25.64 -30.22
CA PRO A 36 -2.76 25.51 -29.25
C PRO A 36 -2.82 24.13 -28.60
N ARG A 37 -1.75 23.34 -28.76
CA ARG A 37 -1.69 21.99 -28.21
C ARG A 37 -1.41 22.05 -26.70
N PRO A 38 -2.24 21.40 -25.85
CA PRO A 38 -2.04 21.40 -24.40
C PRO A 38 -0.84 20.55 -23.95
N TYR A 39 -0.37 19.63 -24.80
CA TYR A 39 0.74 18.72 -24.52
C TYR A 39 1.85 18.85 -25.57
N ARG A 40 3.10 18.67 -25.16
CA ARG A 40 4.27 18.71 -26.06
C ARG A 40 4.37 17.45 -26.93
N LEU A 41 3.91 16.33 -26.38
CA LEU A 41 3.80 15.03 -27.00
C LEU A 41 2.51 14.37 -26.50
N GLU A 42 1.74 13.80 -27.40
CA GLU A 42 0.51 13.05 -27.14
C GLU A 42 0.61 11.68 -27.83
N ILE A 43 0.35 10.62 -27.06
CA ILE A 43 0.36 9.24 -27.52
C ILE A 43 -1.05 8.71 -27.36
N THR A 44 -1.74 8.46 -28.49
CA THR A 44 -3.09 7.90 -28.49
C THR A 44 -3.05 6.49 -29.02
N ALA A 45 -3.53 5.52 -28.25
CA ALA A 45 -3.59 4.12 -28.63
C ALA A 45 -5.05 3.65 -28.78
N LEU A 46 -5.30 2.74 -29.71
CA LEU A 46 -6.59 2.08 -29.93
C LEU A 46 -6.40 0.71 -30.58
N VAL A 47 -7.36 -0.20 -30.40
CA VAL A 47 -7.37 -1.49 -31.11
C VAL A 47 -8.44 -1.50 -32.18
N VAL A 48 -8.02 -1.67 -33.44
CA VAL A 48 -8.87 -1.81 -34.62
C VAL A 48 -8.32 -2.93 -35.50
N ASP A 49 -9.21 -3.80 -35.96
CA ASP A 49 -8.97 -5.03 -36.71
C ASP A 49 -7.97 -5.97 -35.99
N GLY A 50 -8.13 -6.10 -34.67
CA GLY A 50 -7.25 -6.93 -33.83
C GLY A 50 -5.82 -6.41 -33.69
N ARG A 51 -5.52 -5.20 -34.19
CA ARG A 51 -4.19 -4.60 -34.15
C ARG A 51 -4.18 -3.37 -33.24
N LEU A 52 -3.14 -3.24 -32.41
CA LEU A 52 -2.90 -2.04 -31.63
C LEU A 52 -2.30 -0.97 -32.55
N HIS A 53 -3.00 0.14 -32.71
CA HIS A 53 -2.54 1.32 -33.41
C HIS A 53 -2.14 2.37 -32.39
N VAL A 54 -0.92 2.90 -32.51
CA VAL A 54 -0.39 3.90 -31.58
C VAL A 54 0.02 5.13 -32.39
N ARG A 55 -0.66 6.24 -32.15
CA ARG A 55 -0.41 7.51 -32.83
C ARG A 55 0.40 8.42 -31.93
N TRP A 56 1.49 8.94 -32.47
CA TRP A 56 2.37 9.91 -31.82
C TRP A 56 2.13 11.28 -32.44
N THR A 57 1.71 12.23 -31.62
CA THR A 57 1.42 13.60 -32.06
C THR A 57 2.30 14.56 -31.27
N HIS A 58 3.11 15.35 -31.96
CA HIS A 58 4.09 16.24 -31.34
C HIS A 58 4.02 17.65 -31.90
N VAL A 59 4.64 18.61 -31.21
CA VAL A 59 4.84 19.97 -31.74
C VAL A 59 6.11 19.99 -32.59
N PRO A 60 6.05 20.26 -33.91
CA PRO A 60 7.22 20.18 -34.80
C PRO A 60 8.36 21.15 -34.43
N ALA A 61 8.02 22.29 -33.84
CA ALA A 61 9.00 23.28 -33.39
C ALA A 61 9.80 22.84 -32.13
N LEU A 62 9.35 21.80 -31.43
CA LEU A 62 9.97 21.32 -30.19
C LEU A 62 10.69 19.98 -30.33
N HIS A 63 10.35 19.20 -31.34
CA HIS A 63 10.87 17.85 -31.54
C HIS A 63 11.12 17.61 -33.02
N ALA A 64 12.33 17.17 -33.35
CA ALA A 64 12.65 16.75 -34.71
C ALA A 64 11.90 15.44 -35.03
N PRO A 65 11.38 15.24 -36.25
CA PRO A 65 10.68 14.01 -36.63
C PRO A 65 11.49 12.75 -36.31
N GLU A 66 12.81 12.78 -36.49
CA GLU A 66 13.72 11.66 -36.26
C GLU A 66 13.86 11.30 -34.77
N GLU A 67 13.60 12.23 -33.86
CA GLU A 67 13.60 11.98 -32.41
C GLU A 67 12.34 11.24 -31.99
N ILE A 68 11.19 11.65 -32.52
CA ILE A 68 9.90 11.01 -32.26
C ILE A 68 9.85 9.61 -32.86
N THR A 69 10.38 9.42 -34.07
CA THR A 69 10.49 8.09 -34.68
C THR A 69 11.34 7.15 -33.82
N ARG A 70 12.53 7.58 -33.37
CA ARG A 70 13.38 6.75 -32.49
C ARG A 70 12.68 6.40 -31.17
N LEU A 71 11.90 7.32 -30.61
CA LEU A 71 11.14 7.06 -29.38
C LEU A 71 9.99 6.07 -29.63
N ALA A 72 9.28 6.21 -30.74
CA ALA A 72 8.21 5.30 -31.16
C ALA A 72 8.75 3.89 -31.44
N GLU A 73 9.89 3.77 -32.10
CA GLU A 73 10.57 2.49 -32.37
C GLU A 73 11.00 1.78 -31.08
N ARG A 74 11.57 2.53 -30.12
CA ARG A 74 11.90 1.97 -28.79
C ARG A 74 10.65 1.51 -28.05
N PHE A 75 9.60 2.33 -28.04
CA PHE A 75 8.32 1.97 -27.43
C PHE A 75 7.73 0.71 -28.06
N GLN A 76 7.77 0.59 -29.39
CA GLN A 76 7.35 -0.61 -30.10
C GLN A 76 8.19 -1.83 -29.72
N ALA A 77 9.51 -1.70 -29.64
CA ALA A 77 10.40 -2.79 -29.23
C ALA A 77 10.06 -3.31 -27.83
N GLU A 78 9.80 -2.41 -26.87
CA GLU A 78 9.36 -2.79 -25.51
C GLU A 78 8.00 -3.50 -25.52
N LEU A 79 7.03 -3.01 -26.30
CA LEU A 79 5.72 -3.67 -26.44
C LEU A 79 5.82 -5.07 -27.06
N VAL A 80 6.71 -5.24 -28.05
CA VAL A 80 6.97 -6.56 -28.65
C VAL A 80 7.63 -7.49 -27.65
N ALA A 81 8.64 -7.00 -26.91
CA ALA A 81 9.28 -7.77 -25.86
C ALA A 81 8.27 -8.22 -24.78
N LEU A 82 7.36 -7.35 -24.35
CA LEU A 82 6.27 -7.70 -23.41
C LEU A 82 5.30 -8.76 -23.96
N ALA A 83 5.21 -8.91 -25.28
CA ALA A 83 4.31 -9.85 -25.94
C ALA A 83 4.97 -11.19 -26.32
N GLU A 84 6.29 -11.35 -26.13
CA GLU A 84 7.00 -12.59 -26.47
C GLU A 84 6.63 -13.75 -25.51
N PRO A 85 6.21 -14.92 -26.02
CA PRO A 85 5.91 -16.08 -25.18
C PRO A 85 7.18 -16.58 -24.47
N GLY A 86 7.15 -16.62 -23.14
CA GLY A 86 8.27 -17.12 -22.33
C GLY A 86 9.20 -16.04 -21.78
N VAL A 87 8.91 -14.76 -21.98
CA VAL A 87 9.37 -13.73 -21.04
C VAL A 87 8.75 -14.10 -19.68
N PRO A 88 9.56 -14.40 -18.64
CA PRO A 88 9.02 -14.53 -17.30
C PRO A 88 8.28 -13.23 -17.03
N ASP A 89 7.01 -13.31 -16.66
CA ASP A 89 6.18 -12.16 -16.31
C ASP A 89 7.02 -11.22 -15.42
N ALA A 90 7.62 -10.17 -16.01
CA ALA A 90 8.66 -9.40 -15.32
C ALA A 90 8.06 -8.61 -14.14
N LEU A 91 6.72 -8.63 -14.04
CA LEU A 91 5.90 -8.03 -13.02
C LEU A 91 5.30 -9.06 -12.05
N GLY A 92 5.41 -10.37 -12.33
CA GLY A 92 4.50 -11.36 -11.76
C GLY A 92 3.02 -11.00 -12.08
N PRO A 93 2.05 -11.84 -11.71
CA PRO A 93 0.66 -11.53 -12.00
C PRO A 93 0.22 -10.38 -11.10
N LEU A 94 0.42 -9.13 -11.51
CA LEU A 94 -0.10 -7.97 -10.83
C LEU A 94 -1.62 -7.95 -10.96
N GLU A 95 -2.27 -7.59 -9.88
CA GLU A 95 -3.71 -7.37 -9.84
C GLU A 95 -4.04 -5.92 -10.22
N ALA A 96 -3.27 -4.96 -9.70
CA ALA A 96 -3.46 -3.54 -9.93
C ALA A 96 -2.20 -2.73 -9.60
N THR A 97 -2.15 -1.50 -10.11
CA THR A 97 -1.12 -0.50 -9.78
C THR A 97 -1.82 0.80 -9.43
N TYR A 98 -1.36 1.47 -8.37
CA TYR A 98 -1.95 2.72 -7.88
C TYR A 98 -0.86 3.76 -7.56
N PRO A 99 -1.17 5.07 -7.59
CA PRO A 99 -0.30 6.07 -6.98
C PRO A 99 -0.24 5.87 -5.45
N LEU A 100 0.77 6.45 -4.80
CA LEU A 100 0.80 6.56 -3.34
C LEU A 100 -0.05 7.74 -2.88
N SER A 101 -0.76 7.58 -1.77
CA SER A 101 -1.34 8.73 -1.05
C SER A 101 -0.25 9.68 -0.55
N PRO A 102 -0.53 10.98 -0.29
CA PRO A 102 0.47 11.93 0.20
C PRO A 102 1.23 11.47 1.45
N LEU A 103 0.52 10.83 2.41
CA LEU A 103 1.13 10.25 3.60
C LEU A 103 2.07 9.09 3.25
N GLN A 104 1.63 8.17 2.38
CA GLN A 104 2.48 7.08 1.91
C GLN A 104 3.71 7.60 1.15
N LYS A 105 3.59 8.67 0.34
CA LYS A 105 4.75 9.31 -0.34
C LYS A 105 5.78 9.80 0.69
N GLY A 106 5.32 10.48 1.74
CA GLY A 106 6.20 10.95 2.82
C GLY A 106 6.90 9.81 3.56
N MET A 107 6.16 8.75 3.91
CA MET A 107 6.74 7.55 4.54
C MET A 107 7.74 6.84 3.62
N PHE A 108 7.40 6.64 2.34
CA PHE A 108 8.26 6.00 1.35
C PHE A 108 9.58 6.75 1.16
N PHE A 109 9.51 8.09 1.01
CA PHE A 109 10.68 8.94 0.93
C PHE A 109 11.57 8.81 2.18
N HIS A 110 10.97 8.92 3.37
CA HIS A 110 11.72 8.87 4.62
C HIS A 110 12.34 7.48 4.86
N THR A 111 11.64 6.38 4.56
CA THR A 111 12.22 5.03 4.62
C THR A 111 13.40 4.88 3.65
N ARG A 112 13.32 5.42 2.43
CA ARG A 112 14.43 5.35 1.48
C ARG A 112 15.62 6.23 1.84
N TYR A 113 15.37 7.39 2.44
CA TYR A 113 16.41 8.33 2.89
C TYR A 113 17.12 7.82 4.16
N ALA A 114 16.38 7.26 5.10
CA ALA A 114 16.89 6.77 6.39
C ALA A 114 16.65 5.25 6.53
N ARG A 115 17.30 4.45 5.66
CA ARG A 115 17.04 3.00 5.49
C ARG A 115 17.13 2.17 6.77
N ASP A 116 18.00 2.56 7.70
CA ASP A 116 18.24 1.82 8.93
C ASP A 116 17.50 2.39 10.14
N SER A 117 16.67 3.42 9.95
CA SER A 117 16.00 4.11 11.06
C SER A 117 14.90 3.29 11.72
N GLY A 118 14.28 2.35 10.98
CA GLY A 118 13.19 1.51 11.49
C GLY A 118 11.94 2.27 11.94
N VAL A 119 11.85 3.59 11.67
CA VAL A 119 10.81 4.48 12.23
C VAL A 119 9.37 4.12 11.82
N TYR A 120 9.21 3.38 10.72
CA TYR A 120 7.92 2.89 10.24
C TYR A 120 7.78 1.37 10.36
N VAL A 121 8.63 0.72 11.16
CA VAL A 121 8.46 -0.70 11.50
C VAL A 121 7.58 -0.79 12.74
N VAL A 122 6.39 -1.36 12.55
CA VAL A 122 5.43 -1.61 13.63
C VAL A 122 5.52 -3.08 14.01
N GLN A 123 5.69 -3.36 15.31
CA GLN A 123 5.77 -4.72 15.84
C GLN A 123 4.72 -4.90 16.93
N LEU A 124 3.81 -5.86 16.72
CA LEU A 124 2.81 -6.29 17.68
C LEU A 124 3.19 -7.64 18.26
N THR A 125 2.98 -7.80 19.57
CA THR A 125 3.24 -9.03 20.30
C THR A 125 1.97 -9.45 21.04
N PHE A 126 1.59 -10.72 20.88
CA PHE A 126 0.41 -11.30 21.52
C PHE A 126 0.82 -12.55 22.27
N ARG A 127 0.47 -12.62 23.55
CA ARG A 127 0.50 -13.87 24.30
C ARG A 127 -0.83 -14.59 24.04
N LEU A 128 -0.74 -15.84 23.61
CA LEU A 128 -1.89 -16.68 23.36
C LEU A 128 -1.83 -17.85 24.34
N ASP A 129 -2.80 -17.91 25.23
CA ASP A 129 -2.94 -19.00 26.21
C ASP A 129 -4.07 -19.93 25.74
N GLY A 130 -3.82 -21.24 25.78
CA GLY A 130 -4.72 -22.29 25.32
C GLY A 130 -4.22 -23.08 24.09
N PRO A 131 -5.05 -24.01 23.59
CA PRO A 131 -4.70 -24.90 22.49
C PRO A 131 -4.77 -24.16 21.15
N VAL A 132 -3.69 -23.45 20.80
CA VAL A 132 -3.53 -22.82 19.49
C VAL A 132 -3.17 -23.88 18.46
N SER A 133 -3.90 -23.93 17.34
CA SER A 133 -3.53 -24.74 16.16
C SER A 133 -2.65 -23.90 15.21
N PRO A 134 -1.34 -24.17 15.09
CA PRO A 134 -0.46 -23.43 14.18
C PRO A 134 -0.92 -23.53 12.73
N THR A 135 -1.46 -24.68 12.33
CA THR A 135 -1.99 -24.90 10.98
C THR A 135 -3.19 -24.02 10.69
N ALA A 136 -4.18 -23.96 11.59
CA ALA A 136 -5.35 -23.10 11.41
C ALA A 136 -4.96 -21.61 11.45
N PHE A 137 -4.01 -21.23 12.32
CA PHE A 137 -3.56 -19.85 12.43
C PHE A 137 -2.80 -19.39 11.18
N ARG A 138 -1.95 -20.26 10.62
CA ARG A 138 -1.28 -20.03 9.34
C ARG A 138 -2.29 -19.92 8.20
N ALA A 139 -3.28 -20.80 8.14
CA ALA A 139 -4.34 -20.76 7.13
C ALA A 139 -5.16 -19.46 7.20
N ALA A 140 -5.51 -19.02 8.41
CA ALA A 140 -6.21 -17.76 8.64
C ALA A 140 -5.40 -16.55 8.10
N TRP A 141 -4.09 -16.50 8.35
CA TRP A 141 -3.22 -15.46 7.80
C TRP A 141 -3.06 -15.53 6.28
N THR A 142 -2.98 -16.73 5.70
CA THR A 142 -2.99 -16.91 4.24
C THR A 142 -4.26 -16.30 3.65
N ARG A 143 -5.43 -16.64 4.21
CA ARG A 143 -6.72 -16.14 3.74
C ARG A 143 -6.84 -14.62 3.88
N LEU A 144 -6.36 -14.05 4.98
CA LEU A 144 -6.31 -12.59 5.14
C LEU A 144 -5.41 -11.93 4.11
N THR A 145 -4.25 -12.52 3.83
CA THR A 145 -3.30 -12.00 2.85
C THR A 145 -3.90 -12.00 1.45
N GLU A 146 -4.61 -13.06 1.06
CA GLU A 146 -5.35 -13.12 -0.20
C GLU A 146 -6.50 -12.11 -0.27
N ARG A 147 -7.21 -11.94 0.85
CA ARG A 147 -8.40 -11.09 0.96
C ARG A 147 -8.10 -9.59 0.94
N HIS A 148 -6.96 -9.17 1.49
CA HIS A 148 -6.60 -7.75 1.62
C HIS A 148 -5.47 -7.38 0.64
N PRO A 149 -5.77 -6.70 -0.48
CA PRO A 149 -4.76 -6.29 -1.47
C PRO A 149 -3.53 -5.60 -0.90
N VAL A 150 -3.72 -4.77 0.14
CA VAL A 150 -2.64 -4.04 0.78
C VAL A 150 -1.56 -4.96 1.38
N LEU A 151 -1.94 -6.13 1.89
CA LEU A 151 -0.98 -7.11 2.46
C LEU A 151 -0.08 -7.75 1.39
N ARG A 152 -0.48 -7.64 0.11
CA ARG A 152 0.24 -8.15 -1.06
C ARG A 152 0.85 -7.01 -1.88
N THR A 153 1.02 -5.83 -1.30
CA THR A 153 1.45 -4.63 -2.03
C THR A 153 2.95 -4.36 -1.83
N SER A 154 3.65 -4.03 -2.91
CA SER A 154 4.99 -3.44 -2.86
C SER A 154 5.04 -2.05 -3.47
N PHE A 155 6.10 -1.30 -3.18
CA PHE A 155 6.24 0.13 -3.48
C PHE A 155 7.49 0.36 -4.34
N HIS A 156 7.30 1.05 -5.46
CA HIS A 156 8.31 1.21 -6.50
C HIS A 156 8.44 2.68 -6.87
N GLN A 157 9.63 3.04 -7.33
CA GLN A 157 9.89 4.33 -7.95
C GLN A 157 10.99 4.14 -8.98
N ASP A 158 10.66 4.40 -10.24
CA ASP A 158 11.57 4.26 -11.37
C ASP A 158 12.16 5.64 -11.71
N GLY A 159 13.46 5.81 -11.47
CA GLY A 159 14.14 7.09 -11.68
C GLY A 159 13.53 8.24 -10.87
N ASN A 160 13.10 9.30 -11.57
CA ASN A 160 12.51 10.51 -10.99
C ASN A 160 10.98 10.53 -11.08
N GLU A 161 10.35 9.41 -11.41
CA GLU A 161 8.89 9.33 -11.49
C GLU A 161 8.25 9.35 -10.09
N ASP A 162 6.94 9.61 -10.05
CA ASP A 162 6.17 9.47 -8.83
C ASP A 162 6.20 8.00 -8.37
N PRO A 163 6.32 7.74 -7.05
CA PRO A 163 6.28 6.37 -6.56
C PRO A 163 4.89 5.77 -6.79
N ILE A 164 4.87 4.47 -7.06
CA ILE A 164 3.66 3.67 -7.29
C ILE A 164 3.59 2.47 -6.33
N GLN A 165 2.37 2.02 -6.08
CA GLN A 165 2.05 0.79 -5.37
C GLN A 165 1.70 -0.29 -6.39
N ARG A 166 2.29 -1.47 -6.28
CA ARG A 166 1.99 -2.65 -7.11
C ARG A 166 1.34 -3.71 -6.24
N VAL A 167 0.11 -4.08 -6.56
CA VAL A 167 -0.65 -5.13 -5.88
C VAL A 167 -0.43 -6.45 -6.60
N HIS A 168 0.08 -7.45 -5.90
CA HIS A 168 0.39 -8.78 -6.46
C HIS A 168 -0.81 -9.71 -6.30
N ARG A 169 -1.16 -10.52 -7.32
CA ARG A 169 -2.28 -11.49 -7.24
C ARG A 169 -2.08 -12.53 -6.13
N GLY A 170 -0.85 -12.88 -5.81
CA GLY A 170 -0.52 -13.79 -4.72
C GLY A 170 0.90 -13.56 -4.22
N VAL A 171 1.13 -13.85 -2.94
CA VAL A 171 2.43 -13.78 -2.30
C VAL A 171 2.62 -14.97 -1.36
N SER A 172 3.86 -15.42 -1.21
CA SER A 172 4.18 -16.45 -0.22
C SER A 172 4.07 -15.87 1.19
N LEU A 173 3.34 -16.56 2.07
CA LEU A 173 3.17 -16.11 3.45
C LEU A 173 4.51 -16.21 4.22
N PRO A 174 5.03 -15.10 4.80
CA PRO A 174 6.30 -15.04 5.50
C PRO A 174 6.14 -15.54 6.95
N TRP A 175 5.90 -16.85 7.08
CA TRP A 175 5.57 -17.52 8.32
C TRP A 175 6.77 -18.29 8.89
N ARG A 176 7.10 -18.06 10.16
CA ARG A 176 8.13 -18.81 10.91
C ARG A 176 7.55 -19.38 12.20
N GLU A 177 7.90 -20.62 12.51
CA GLU A 177 7.58 -21.27 13.79
C GLU A 177 8.85 -21.54 14.57
N GLU A 178 8.83 -21.30 15.88
CA GLU A 178 9.93 -21.64 16.79
C GLU A 178 9.40 -22.40 18.01
N ASP A 179 10.23 -23.28 18.57
CA ASP A 179 9.91 -24.06 19.77
C ASP A 179 10.90 -23.73 20.90
N TRP A 180 10.40 -23.05 21.92
CA TRP A 180 11.17 -22.61 23.09
C TRP A 180 10.72 -23.31 24.37
N ARG A 181 9.99 -24.43 24.27
CA ARG A 181 9.54 -25.21 25.44
C ARG A 181 10.69 -25.71 26.31
N GLY A 182 11.86 -25.93 25.71
CA GLY A 182 13.07 -26.37 26.42
C GLY A 182 13.79 -25.28 27.22
N LEU A 183 13.41 -24.00 27.07
CA LEU A 183 14.04 -22.88 27.76
C LEU A 183 13.38 -22.63 29.13
N GLY A 184 14.19 -22.35 30.15
CA GLY A 184 13.69 -21.87 31.43
C GLY A 184 13.10 -20.45 31.33
N ASP A 185 12.24 -20.05 32.26
CA ASP A 185 11.47 -18.80 32.13
C ASP A 185 12.36 -17.55 32.02
N THR A 186 13.42 -17.43 32.82
CA THR A 186 14.37 -16.28 32.75
C THR A 186 15.12 -16.23 31.41
N GLU A 187 15.50 -17.40 30.89
CA GLU A 187 16.18 -17.53 29.60
C GLU A 187 15.23 -17.16 28.46
N ARG A 188 13.98 -17.61 28.54
CA ARG A 188 12.92 -17.30 27.58
C ARG A 188 12.63 -15.81 27.53
N GLU A 189 12.54 -15.13 28.67
CA GLU A 189 12.30 -13.68 28.72
C GLU A 189 13.47 -12.87 28.11
N SER A 190 14.69 -13.24 28.46
CA SER A 190 15.91 -12.63 27.89
C SER A 190 15.99 -12.85 26.38
N ARG A 191 15.69 -14.07 25.92
CA ARG A 191 15.66 -14.42 24.50
C ARG A 191 14.57 -13.67 23.77
N LEU A 192 13.36 -13.55 24.34
CA LEU A 192 12.26 -12.82 23.74
C LEU A 192 12.64 -11.34 23.55
N SER A 193 13.24 -10.71 24.55
CA SER A 193 13.68 -9.32 24.47
C SER A 193 14.68 -9.09 23.33
N VAL A 194 15.68 -9.96 23.20
CA VAL A 194 16.67 -9.90 22.11
C VAL A 194 15.99 -10.14 20.76
N PHE A 195 15.17 -11.18 20.67
CA PHE A 195 14.42 -11.57 19.49
C PHE A 195 13.56 -10.43 18.94
N LEU A 196 12.77 -9.77 19.81
CA LEU A 196 11.88 -8.69 19.40
C LEU A 196 12.67 -7.52 18.82
N ARG A 197 13.81 -7.18 19.45
CA ARG A 197 14.71 -6.13 18.97
C ARG A 197 15.30 -6.47 17.60
N GLU A 198 15.77 -7.71 17.41
CA GLU A 198 16.35 -8.17 16.14
C GLU A 198 15.31 -8.23 15.02
N GLU A 199 14.12 -8.78 15.29
CA GLU A 199 13.02 -8.82 14.32
C GLU A 199 12.54 -7.42 13.91
N ARG A 200 12.57 -6.45 14.83
CA ARG A 200 12.24 -5.05 14.54
C ARG A 200 13.34 -4.34 13.75
N ALA A 201 14.60 -4.63 14.04
CA ALA A 201 15.75 -4.03 13.36
C ALA A 201 15.93 -4.54 11.92
N ARG A 202 15.39 -5.72 11.59
CA ARG A 202 15.48 -6.28 10.24
C ARG A 202 14.69 -5.41 9.24
N ALA A 203 15.40 -4.78 8.31
CA ALA A 203 14.82 -3.93 7.27
C ALA A 203 13.80 -4.67 6.38
N PHE A 204 12.87 -3.91 5.79
CA PHE A 204 11.99 -4.36 4.72
C PHE A 204 12.49 -3.81 3.39
N ASP A 205 12.59 -4.66 2.37
CA ASP A 205 12.73 -4.19 0.99
C ASP A 205 11.35 -3.81 0.46
N LEU A 206 11.10 -2.50 0.33
CA LEU A 206 9.80 -1.98 -0.09
C LEU A 206 9.37 -2.48 -1.47
N ALA A 207 10.31 -2.89 -2.34
CA ALA A 207 10.01 -3.40 -3.66
C ALA A 207 9.49 -4.85 -3.65
N GLN A 208 9.64 -5.57 -2.53
CA GLN A 208 9.33 -6.99 -2.39
C GLN A 208 8.17 -7.23 -1.43
N ALA A 209 7.00 -7.55 -1.99
CA ALA A 209 5.86 -7.96 -1.19
C ALA A 209 6.06 -9.40 -0.66
N PRO A 210 5.54 -9.74 0.53
CA PRO A 210 4.79 -8.88 1.45
C PRO A 210 5.69 -8.10 2.42
N LEU A 211 5.27 -6.90 2.81
CA LEU A 211 5.98 -6.05 3.78
C LEU A 211 5.57 -6.31 5.24
N PHE A 212 5.43 -7.59 5.59
CA PHE A 212 5.23 -8.05 6.96
C PHE A 212 5.95 -9.38 7.21
N ARG A 213 6.05 -9.77 8.48
CA ARG A 213 6.63 -11.04 8.96
C ARG A 213 5.80 -11.56 10.12
N LEU A 214 5.57 -12.87 10.15
CA LEU A 214 4.77 -13.55 11.15
C LEU A 214 5.62 -14.62 11.83
N VAL A 215 5.77 -14.53 13.15
CA VAL A 215 6.48 -15.55 13.92
C VAL A 215 5.59 -16.06 15.04
N LEU A 216 5.38 -17.38 15.07
CA LEU A 216 4.69 -18.06 16.15
C LEU A 216 5.69 -18.88 16.95
N VAL A 217 5.84 -18.57 18.23
CA VAL A 217 6.78 -19.22 19.13
C VAL A 217 5.99 -20.04 20.15
N ARG A 218 6.28 -21.34 20.22
CA ARG A 218 5.73 -22.23 21.23
C ARG A 218 6.52 -22.10 22.52
N LEU A 219 5.89 -21.65 23.60
CA LEU A 219 6.50 -21.49 24.92
C LEU A 219 6.19 -22.68 25.84
N GLY A 220 5.05 -23.33 25.62
CA GLY A 220 4.54 -24.47 26.39
C GLY A 220 3.60 -25.33 25.54
N ASP A 221 2.84 -26.22 26.17
CA ASP A 221 1.81 -26.98 25.45
C ASP A 221 0.60 -26.11 25.10
N ASP A 222 0.19 -25.24 26.02
CA ASP A 222 -0.92 -24.29 25.85
C ASP A 222 -0.46 -22.83 26.01
N ALA A 223 0.80 -22.53 25.69
CA ALA A 223 1.36 -21.18 25.83
C ALA A 223 2.18 -20.81 24.60
N TRP A 224 1.80 -19.71 23.96
CA TRP A 224 2.39 -19.25 22.71
C TRP A 224 2.67 -17.75 22.73
N GLN A 225 3.72 -17.36 22.02
CA GLN A 225 4.01 -15.97 21.70
C GLN A 225 3.88 -15.78 20.20
N PHE A 226 2.94 -14.93 19.79
CA PHE A 226 2.83 -14.50 18.40
C PHE A 226 3.45 -13.12 18.23
N VAL A 227 4.26 -12.94 17.18
CA VAL A 227 4.92 -11.69 16.84
C VAL A 227 4.61 -11.35 15.39
N TRP A 228 3.97 -10.20 15.20
CA TRP A 228 3.65 -9.66 13.89
C TRP A 228 4.39 -8.35 13.68
N THR A 229 5.31 -8.34 12.73
CA THR A 229 6.08 -7.14 12.35
C THR A 229 5.69 -6.71 10.95
N HIS A 230 5.37 -5.44 10.71
CA HIS A 230 5.00 -4.92 9.40
C HIS A 230 5.49 -3.50 9.17
N HIS A 231 5.54 -3.08 7.91
CA HIS A 231 5.80 -1.69 7.55
C HIS A 231 4.51 -0.87 7.61
N HIS A 232 4.57 0.33 8.22
CA HIS A 232 3.46 1.27 8.38
C HIS A 232 2.88 1.80 7.05
N LEU A 233 3.50 1.45 5.91
CA LEU A 233 2.98 1.75 4.57
C LEU A 233 1.74 0.90 4.24
N LEU A 234 1.61 -0.25 4.91
CA LEU A 234 0.51 -1.18 4.69
C LEU A 234 -0.73 -0.84 5.53
N LEU A 235 -0.53 -0.46 6.80
CA LEU A 235 -1.59 -0.41 7.80
C LEU A 235 -1.37 0.76 8.76
N ASP A 236 -2.46 1.21 9.37
CA ASP A 236 -2.48 2.18 10.46
C ASP A 236 -3.11 1.60 11.74
N GLY A 237 -3.16 2.41 12.80
CA GLY A 237 -3.73 2.01 14.09
C GLY A 237 -5.20 1.60 14.04
N TRP A 238 -5.97 2.08 13.05
CA TRP A 238 -7.38 1.73 12.88
C TRP A 238 -7.59 0.46 12.06
N SER A 239 -6.68 0.19 11.14
CA SER A 239 -6.66 -1.04 10.33
C SER A 239 -6.33 -2.27 11.19
N LEU A 240 -5.50 -2.11 12.23
CA LEU A 240 -5.07 -3.21 13.09
C LEU A 240 -6.23 -3.97 13.78
N PRO A 241 -7.17 -3.32 14.50
CA PRO A 241 -8.33 -4.00 15.07
C PRO A 241 -9.20 -4.72 14.03
N VAL A 242 -9.31 -4.18 12.81
CA VAL A 242 -10.09 -4.80 11.73
C VAL A 242 -9.41 -6.11 11.29
N ILE A 243 -8.11 -6.07 11.00
CA ILE A 243 -7.34 -7.25 10.61
C ILE A 243 -7.35 -8.31 11.72
N LEU A 244 -7.17 -7.92 12.99
CA LEU A 244 -7.18 -8.85 14.12
C LEU A 244 -8.54 -9.52 14.29
N ARG A 245 -9.65 -8.77 14.16
CA ARG A 245 -11.00 -9.35 14.23
C ARG A 245 -11.21 -10.38 13.12
N GLU A 246 -10.84 -10.04 11.88
CA GLU A 246 -10.97 -10.98 10.76
C GLU A 246 -10.02 -12.18 10.90
N LEU A 247 -8.83 -11.99 11.48
CA LEU A 247 -7.88 -13.08 11.76
C LEU A 247 -8.53 -14.14 12.66
N PHE A 248 -9.09 -13.73 13.79
CA PHE A 248 -9.73 -14.67 14.72
C PHE A 248 -10.99 -15.30 14.13
N THR A 249 -11.76 -14.55 13.35
CA THR A 249 -12.92 -15.10 12.62
C THR A 249 -12.48 -16.19 11.62
N CYS A 250 -11.41 -15.95 10.86
CA CYS A 250 -10.84 -16.94 9.96
C CYS A 250 -10.21 -18.12 10.72
N TYR A 251 -9.56 -17.88 11.85
CA TYR A 251 -8.97 -18.93 12.68
C TYR A 251 -10.03 -19.90 13.21
N GLU A 252 -11.12 -19.37 13.78
CA GLU A 252 -12.24 -20.17 14.29
C GLU A 252 -12.88 -21.02 13.19
N ALA A 253 -13.04 -20.45 12.00
CA ALA A 253 -13.53 -21.13 10.82
C ALA A 253 -12.61 -22.29 10.40
N GLU A 254 -11.31 -22.05 10.27
CA GLU A 254 -10.33 -23.10 9.93
C GLU A 254 -10.25 -24.18 11.03
N ALA A 255 -10.36 -23.81 12.30
CA ALA A 255 -10.31 -24.74 13.42
C ALA A 255 -11.57 -25.61 13.55
N SER A 256 -12.74 -25.07 13.22
CA SER A 256 -14.03 -25.78 13.26
C SER A 256 -14.37 -26.52 11.97
N GLY A 257 -13.74 -26.15 10.85
CA GLY A 257 -14.10 -26.62 9.51
C GLY A 257 -15.32 -25.92 8.92
N GLU A 258 -15.84 -24.87 9.57
CA GLU A 258 -16.94 -24.05 9.05
C GLU A 258 -16.41 -22.86 8.25
N PRO A 259 -17.09 -22.43 7.17
CA PRO A 259 -16.60 -21.31 6.36
C PRO A 259 -16.77 -19.98 7.10
N ALA A 260 -15.70 -19.18 7.20
CA ALA A 260 -15.84 -17.85 7.79
C ALA A 260 -16.61 -16.91 6.86
N VAL A 261 -17.61 -16.22 7.42
CA VAL A 261 -18.44 -15.23 6.73
C VAL A 261 -17.92 -13.84 7.06
N LEU A 262 -17.35 -13.16 6.06
CA LEU A 262 -16.83 -11.80 6.17
C LEU A 262 -17.45 -10.94 5.08
N ALA A 263 -17.73 -9.66 5.39
CA ALA A 263 -18.25 -8.71 4.40
C ALA A 263 -17.23 -8.49 3.26
N PRO A 264 -17.62 -8.00 2.06
CA PRO A 264 -16.66 -7.67 1.01
C PRO A 264 -15.67 -6.57 1.45
N VAL A 265 -14.40 -6.69 1.04
CA VAL A 265 -13.39 -5.65 1.25
C VAL A 265 -13.55 -4.59 0.17
N ARG A 266 -13.51 -3.31 0.57
CA ARG A 266 -13.44 -2.18 -0.38
C ARG A 266 -11.99 -1.96 -0.80
N PRO A 267 -11.67 -1.91 -2.11
CA PRO A 267 -10.32 -1.65 -2.57
C PRO A 267 -9.79 -0.31 -2.05
N PHE A 268 -8.51 -0.26 -1.69
CA PHE A 268 -7.84 1.00 -1.34
C PHE A 268 -7.74 1.94 -2.55
N GLY A 269 -7.78 1.40 -3.78
CA GLY A 269 -7.86 2.17 -5.02
C GLY A 269 -9.03 3.16 -5.04
N ASP A 270 -10.21 2.76 -4.57
CA ASP A 270 -11.39 3.64 -4.50
C ASP A 270 -11.11 4.92 -3.66
N TYR A 271 -10.32 4.79 -2.59
CA TYR A 271 -9.92 5.93 -1.76
C TYR A 271 -8.93 6.84 -2.50
N LEU A 272 -8.02 6.26 -3.28
CA LEU A 272 -7.04 7.01 -4.06
C LEU A 272 -7.72 7.77 -5.20
N ASP A 273 -8.67 7.15 -5.89
CA ASP A 273 -9.48 7.81 -6.92
C ASP A 273 -10.29 8.97 -6.31
N TRP A 274 -10.94 8.72 -5.16
CA TRP A 274 -11.63 9.78 -4.42
C TRP A 274 -10.71 10.93 -4.01
N LEU A 275 -9.45 10.64 -3.68
CA LEU A 275 -8.47 11.63 -3.25
C LEU A 275 -7.94 12.45 -4.42
N ASP A 276 -7.73 11.83 -5.59
CA ASP A 276 -7.26 12.50 -6.81
C ASP A 276 -8.28 13.54 -7.31
N ASP A 277 -9.57 13.26 -7.12
CA ASP A 277 -10.67 14.19 -7.45
C ASP A 277 -10.79 15.41 -6.49
N ARG A 278 -9.87 15.64 -5.55
CA ARG A 278 -9.91 16.76 -4.58
C ARG A 278 -8.88 17.84 -4.92
N ASP A 279 -9.27 19.12 -4.80
CA ASP A 279 -8.31 20.23 -4.87
C ASP A 279 -7.47 20.28 -3.58
N SER A 280 -6.20 19.85 -3.70
CA SER A 280 -5.22 19.97 -2.61
C SER A 280 -4.98 21.41 -2.14
N GLY A 281 -5.24 22.40 -3.01
CA GLY A 281 -5.09 23.82 -2.70
C GLY A 281 -6.07 24.32 -1.64
N ASP A 282 -7.28 23.76 -1.55
CA ASP A 282 -8.26 24.14 -0.52
C ASP A 282 -7.76 23.77 0.88
N ALA A 283 -7.25 22.55 1.03
CA ALA A 283 -6.68 22.08 2.30
C ALA A 283 -5.45 22.92 2.70
N GLU A 284 -4.56 23.23 1.75
CA GLU A 284 -3.41 24.11 2.02
C GLU A 284 -3.85 25.50 2.48
N ARG A 285 -4.79 26.14 1.75
CA ARG A 285 -5.32 27.47 2.11
C ARG A 285 -5.93 27.46 3.51
N PHE A 286 -6.70 26.44 3.83
CA PHE A 286 -7.29 26.26 5.16
C PHE A 286 -6.21 26.22 6.24
N TRP A 287 -5.23 25.32 6.13
CA TRP A 287 -4.17 25.17 7.14
C TRP A 287 -3.28 26.40 7.26
N ARG A 288 -2.98 27.09 6.15
CA ARG A 288 -2.26 28.39 6.18
C ARG A 288 -3.04 29.45 6.96
N GLY A 289 -4.36 29.50 6.80
CA GLY A 289 -5.23 30.40 7.56
C GLY A 289 -5.25 30.08 9.05
N VAL A 290 -5.41 28.79 9.41
CA VAL A 290 -5.41 28.33 10.82
C VAL A 290 -4.08 28.61 11.52
N LEU A 291 -2.96 28.43 10.82
CA LEU A 291 -1.61 28.60 11.37
C LEU A 291 -1.08 30.04 11.21
N ALA A 292 -1.86 30.97 10.66
CA ALA A 292 -1.45 32.35 10.48
C ALA A 292 -1.14 33.00 11.84
N GLY A 293 0.05 33.60 11.97
CA GLY A 293 0.49 34.25 13.21
C GLY A 293 1.20 33.32 14.21
N PHE A 294 1.29 32.01 13.93
CA PHE A 294 2.12 31.10 14.72
C PHE A 294 3.61 31.28 14.35
N SER A 295 4.40 31.87 15.24
CA SER A 295 5.80 32.25 14.99
C SER A 295 6.84 31.50 15.81
N ALA A 296 6.43 30.83 16.88
CA ALA A 296 7.33 30.09 17.76
C ALA A 296 6.63 28.88 18.38
N PRO A 297 7.34 27.77 18.61
CA PRO A 297 6.80 26.63 19.34
C PRO A 297 6.49 27.00 20.80
N THR A 298 5.54 26.29 21.41
CA THR A 298 5.29 26.41 22.85
C THR A 298 6.39 25.67 23.62
N PRO A 299 7.22 26.34 24.43
CA PRO A 299 8.26 25.66 25.19
C PRO A 299 7.61 24.81 26.30
N LEU A 300 7.99 23.53 26.37
CA LEU A 300 7.64 22.67 27.50
C LEU A 300 8.69 22.86 28.62
N PRO A 301 8.31 22.84 29.90
CA PRO A 301 9.23 22.95 31.03
C PRO A 301 9.99 21.62 31.26
N LEU A 302 10.62 21.09 30.21
CA LEU A 302 11.38 19.85 30.19
C LEU A 302 12.87 20.20 30.05
N GLY A 303 13.74 19.36 30.63
CA GLY A 303 15.18 19.63 30.70
C GLY A 303 15.83 19.85 29.33
N SER A 304 16.78 20.78 29.24
CA SER A 304 17.48 21.19 28.01
C SER A 304 18.61 20.24 27.59
N GLY A 305 18.51 18.95 27.95
CA GLY A 305 19.53 17.96 27.62
C GLY A 305 19.55 17.64 26.12
N ALA A 306 20.72 17.22 25.61
CA ALA A 306 20.78 16.63 24.28
C ALA A 306 19.89 15.37 24.26
N LEU A 307 19.10 15.21 23.19
CA LEU A 307 18.32 13.99 22.97
C LEU A 307 19.30 12.82 22.89
N SER A 308 19.16 11.84 23.78
CA SER A 308 19.89 10.57 23.71
C SER A 308 19.05 9.55 22.96
N ASP A 309 19.70 8.59 22.31
CA ASP A 309 19.03 7.42 21.76
C ASP A 309 18.34 6.63 22.89
N GLY A 310 17.03 6.42 22.77
CA GLY A 310 16.22 5.70 23.74
C GLY A 310 14.86 6.34 23.98
N ALA A 311 13.85 5.52 24.26
CA ALA A 311 12.51 5.97 24.64
C ALA A 311 12.16 5.47 26.05
N GLY A 312 11.68 6.38 26.90
CA GLY A 312 11.03 6.04 28.16
C GLY A 312 9.51 6.03 28.00
N CYS A 313 8.82 5.13 28.68
CA CYS A 313 7.36 5.08 28.72
C CYS A 313 6.88 5.24 30.16
N ALA A 314 5.87 6.10 30.37
CA ALA A 314 5.14 6.21 31.63
C ALA A 314 3.65 6.16 31.31
N GLU A 315 2.91 5.30 32.01
CA GLU A 315 1.48 5.07 31.77
C GLU A 315 0.68 5.39 33.03
N LEU A 316 -0.49 6.00 32.83
CA LEU A 316 -1.50 6.23 33.86
C LEU A 316 -2.83 5.67 33.38
N VAL A 317 -3.49 4.88 34.22
CA VAL A 317 -4.81 4.31 33.92
C VAL A 317 -5.86 4.99 34.80
N LEU A 318 -6.90 5.54 34.18
CA LEU A 318 -8.02 6.14 34.89
C LEU A 318 -8.99 5.06 35.42
N PRO A 319 -9.58 5.22 36.62
CA PRO A 319 -10.61 4.32 37.11
C PRO A 319 -11.82 4.26 36.17
N VAL A 320 -12.44 3.08 36.06
CA VAL A 320 -13.60 2.83 35.18
C VAL A 320 -14.70 3.87 35.36
N ALA A 321 -15.08 4.17 36.61
CA ALA A 321 -16.14 5.13 36.90
C ALA A 321 -15.84 6.55 36.37
N VAL A 322 -14.56 6.97 36.36
CA VAL A 322 -14.15 8.27 35.81
C VAL A 322 -14.26 8.25 34.30
N THR A 323 -13.78 7.20 33.66
CA THR A 323 -13.85 7.02 32.20
C THR A 323 -15.30 7.00 31.70
N GLU A 324 -16.19 6.31 32.42
CA GLU A 324 -17.62 6.30 32.12
C GLU A 324 -18.27 7.68 32.26
N ALA A 325 -17.94 8.41 33.33
CA ALA A 325 -18.44 9.77 33.56
C ALA A 325 -18.00 10.72 32.45
N LEU A 326 -16.75 10.63 31.99
CA LEU A 326 -16.24 11.39 30.83
C LEU A 326 -17.03 11.02 29.56
N GLY A 327 -17.30 9.73 29.33
CA GLY A 327 -18.12 9.30 28.20
C GLY A 327 -19.54 9.86 28.23
N VAL A 328 -20.18 9.94 29.40
CA VAL A 328 -21.48 10.59 29.57
C VAL A 328 -21.40 12.08 29.27
N LEU A 329 -20.36 12.75 29.76
CA LEU A 329 -20.13 14.18 29.53
C LEU A 329 -19.97 14.49 28.03
N SER A 330 -19.11 13.76 27.32
CA SER A 330 -18.90 13.94 25.88
C SER A 330 -20.21 13.79 25.10
N ARG A 331 -21.00 12.75 25.40
CA ARG A 331 -22.32 12.55 24.79
C ARG A 331 -23.28 13.70 25.08
N ARG A 332 -23.33 14.18 26.33
CA ARG A 332 -24.19 15.30 26.73
C ARG A 332 -23.89 16.58 25.95
N HIS A 333 -22.62 16.80 25.60
CA HIS A 333 -22.17 17.97 24.87
C HIS A 333 -22.05 17.76 23.35
N GLY A 334 -22.41 16.57 22.85
CA GLY A 334 -22.33 16.26 21.42
C GLY A 334 -20.90 16.23 20.87
N VAL A 335 -19.91 15.96 21.72
CA VAL A 335 -18.49 15.87 21.35
C VAL A 335 -17.97 14.43 21.54
N THR A 336 -16.79 14.16 21.02
CA THR A 336 -16.10 12.87 21.24
C THR A 336 -15.29 12.92 22.53
N LEU A 337 -14.84 11.77 23.04
CA LEU A 337 -13.96 11.73 24.21
C LEU A 337 -12.59 12.39 23.96
N GLY A 338 -12.16 12.47 22.71
CA GLY A 338 -10.89 13.09 22.34
C GLY A 338 -10.94 14.63 22.19
N THR A 339 -12.12 15.24 22.31
CA THR A 339 -12.36 16.69 22.19
C THR A 339 -12.41 17.32 23.57
#